data_AF-A0A7L1QIL1-F1
#
_entry.id   AF-A0A7L1QIL1-F1
#
_cell.length_a   1.000
_cell.length_b   1.000
_cell.length_c   1.000
_cell.angle_alpha   90.00
_cell.angle_beta   90.00
_cell.angle_gamma   90.00
#
_symmetry.space_group_name_H-M   'P 1'
#
loop_
_entity.id
_entity.type
_entity.pdbx_description
1 polymer ?
#
loop_
_entity_poly.entity_id
_entity_poly.type
_entity_poly.pdbx_seq_one_letter_code
_entity_poly.pdbx_strand_id
1 'polypeptide(L)'
;MKSCFTKEAKILSHNEKETLYRKLLQSAEEQYRKLQSRIEKVDDLMKEAESLVAALESDSFWEEEEAGTAGEQNIQEELRSITAQEQELLRELSEMDAEDERDLAEMEKLSKMERASLEILQKYDFTEWELMEWSEQQAVFNFLYDSVTLTVVFGPPIDGEFFAARPSRSITSLDFESFLDEEEAPPSSCLVQRLIFQFIESRGSWQDKCPTVQYLPQALFDISLVVNRCKTLGEELEFLQRWGAKFHLLETDINGTEVKLLFSSSAAFARFELTLAVSPDYPSAVLPFRVQTHIGNIGEKEVAAVLSRVPVGHHYLKRAVASINQDLLDPQDPR
;
A
#
# COMPACT_ATOMS: atom_id res chain seq x y z
N MET A 1 -44.04 43.60 18.97
CA MET A 1 -44.66 42.75 17.92
C MET A 1 -43.81 41.50 17.53
N LYS A 2 -42.92 40.98 18.40
CA LYS A 2 -42.06 39.79 18.12
C LYS A 2 -42.44 38.51 18.89
N SER A 3 -43.49 38.55 19.72
CA SER A 3 -43.89 37.47 20.64
C SER A 3 -45.06 36.59 20.14
N CYS A 4 -45.91 37.09 19.23
CA CYS A 4 -47.02 36.30 18.67
C CYS A 4 -46.54 35.32 17.58
N PHE A 5 -45.65 35.75 16.69
CA PHE A 5 -45.17 34.93 15.56
C PHE A 5 -44.41 33.66 16.01
N THR A 6 -43.70 33.69 17.13
CA THR A 6 -43.01 32.51 17.69
C THR A 6 -43.95 31.51 18.34
N LYS A 7 -45.14 31.93 18.80
CA LYS A 7 -46.16 31.02 19.33
C LYS A 7 -46.95 30.34 18.21
N GLU A 8 -47.32 31.08 17.17
CA GLU A 8 -48.00 30.54 15.99
C GLU A 8 -47.13 29.52 15.24
N ALA A 9 -45.83 29.81 15.05
CA ALA A 9 -44.90 28.86 14.44
C ALA A 9 -44.75 27.56 15.24
N LYS A 10 -44.79 27.62 16.58
CA LYS A 10 -44.76 26.41 17.44
C LYS A 10 -46.04 25.59 17.34
N ILE A 11 -47.20 26.24 17.25
CA ILE A 11 -48.49 25.56 17.08
C ILE A 11 -48.56 24.88 15.72
N LEU A 12 -48.12 25.55 14.66
CA LEU A 12 -48.04 24.97 13.31
C LEU A 12 -47.12 23.75 13.28
N SER A 13 -45.92 23.84 13.85
CA SER A 13 -44.99 22.70 13.92
C SER A 13 -45.54 21.53 14.75
N HIS A 14 -46.30 21.80 15.83
CA HIS A 14 -46.95 20.74 16.60
C HIS A 14 -48.07 20.06 15.80
N ASN A 15 -48.85 20.83 15.05
CA ASN A 15 -49.95 20.32 14.24
C ASN A 15 -49.43 19.49 13.04
N GLU A 16 -48.33 19.93 12.41
CA GLU A 16 -47.62 19.16 11.39
C GLU A 16 -47.10 17.82 11.94
N LYS A 17 -46.49 17.82 13.14
CA LYS A 17 -46.05 16.60 13.82
C LYS A 17 -47.21 15.66 14.12
N GLU A 18 -48.32 16.17 14.64
CA GLU A 18 -49.51 15.36 14.92
C GLU A 18 -50.06 14.72 13.65
N THR A 19 -50.06 15.46 12.54
CA THR A 19 -50.49 14.95 11.23
C THR A 19 -49.57 13.86 10.72
N LEU A 20 -48.25 14.01 10.91
CA LEU A 20 -47.27 12.98 10.55
C LEU A 20 -47.42 11.72 11.41
N TYR A 21 -47.58 11.85 12.72
CA TYR A 21 -47.80 10.71 13.60
C TYR A 21 -49.10 9.97 13.28
N ARG A 22 -50.17 10.69 12.94
CA ARG A 22 -51.44 10.08 12.52
C ARG A 22 -51.30 9.29 11.22
N LYS A 23 -50.57 9.82 10.23
CA LYS A 23 -50.27 9.11 8.98
C LYS A 23 -49.40 7.86 9.21
N LEU A 24 -48.43 7.96 10.11
CA LEU A 24 -47.58 6.83 10.47
C LEU A 24 -48.40 5.71 11.14
N LEU A 25 -49.29 6.08 12.06
CA LEU A 25 -50.19 5.13 12.73
C LEU A 25 -51.10 4.40 11.73
N GLN A 26 -51.75 5.16 10.82
CA GLN A 26 -52.61 4.57 9.79
C GLN A 26 -51.84 3.61 8.85
N SER A 27 -50.64 4.00 8.42
CA SER A 27 -49.79 3.14 7.60
C SER A 27 -49.40 1.85 8.35
N ALA A 28 -49.05 1.95 9.63
CA ALA A 28 -48.71 0.78 10.45
C ALA A 28 -49.91 -0.16 10.63
N GLU A 29 -51.11 0.37 10.87
CA GLU A 29 -52.34 -0.44 10.97
C GLU A 29 -52.67 -1.16 9.66
N GLU A 30 -52.46 -0.50 8.51
CA GLU A 30 -52.72 -1.11 7.20
C GLU A 30 -51.70 -2.22 6.87
N GLN A 31 -50.42 -2.03 7.20
CA GLN A 31 -49.42 -3.08 7.10
C GLN A 31 -49.72 -4.26 8.02
N TYR A 32 -50.18 -3.99 9.25
CA TYR A 32 -50.57 -5.04 10.19
C TYR A 32 -51.74 -5.87 9.66
N ARG A 33 -52.78 -5.22 9.14
CA ARG A 33 -53.93 -5.91 8.53
C ARG A 33 -53.53 -6.75 7.31
N LYS A 34 -52.61 -6.24 6.48
CA LYS A 34 -52.07 -6.97 5.34
C LYS A 34 -51.29 -8.22 5.78
N LEU A 35 -50.45 -8.08 6.81
CA LEU A 35 -49.70 -9.20 7.37
C LEU A 35 -50.64 -10.27 7.94
N GLN A 36 -51.67 -9.85 8.69
CA GLN A 36 -52.65 -10.75 9.27
C GLN A 36 -53.40 -11.56 8.20
N SER A 37 -53.85 -10.91 7.11
CA SER A 37 -54.48 -11.63 5.98
C SER A 37 -53.54 -12.61 5.27
N ARG A 38 -52.22 -12.39 5.33
CA ARG A 38 -51.22 -13.28 4.73
C ARG A 38 -50.93 -14.48 5.65
N ILE A 39 -50.98 -14.29 6.97
CA ILE A 39 -50.89 -15.38 7.95
C ILE A 39 -52.07 -16.33 7.80
N GLU A 40 -53.30 -15.80 7.70
CA GLU A 40 -54.51 -16.63 7.50
C GLU A 40 -54.40 -17.50 6.24
N LYS A 41 -53.91 -16.94 5.13
CA LYS A 41 -53.69 -17.71 3.88
C LYS A 41 -52.66 -18.84 4.03
N VAL A 42 -51.61 -18.63 4.82
CA VAL A 42 -50.60 -19.67 5.06
C VAL A 42 -51.18 -20.78 5.94
N ASP A 43 -52.01 -20.44 6.92
CA ASP A 43 -52.68 -21.40 7.80
C ASP A 43 -53.66 -22.30 7.02
N ASP A 44 -54.38 -21.73 6.05
CA ASP A 44 -55.26 -22.51 5.16
C ASP A 44 -54.46 -23.49 4.27
N LEU A 45 -53.35 -23.04 3.69
CA LEU A 45 -52.46 -23.91 2.89
C LEU A 45 -51.82 -25.03 3.73
N MET A 46 -51.49 -24.74 4.99
CA MET A 46 -50.90 -25.73 5.89
C MET A 46 -51.91 -26.83 6.22
N LYS A 47 -53.18 -26.49 6.49
CA LYS A 47 -54.26 -27.47 6.68
C LYS A 47 -54.47 -28.35 5.44
N GLU A 48 -54.37 -27.78 4.25
CA GLU A 48 -54.48 -28.53 3.00
C GLU A 48 -53.32 -29.52 2.85
N ALA A 49 -52.08 -29.09 3.14
CA ALA A 49 -50.90 -29.97 3.12
C ALA A 49 -51.00 -31.12 4.14
N GLU A 50 -51.46 -30.84 5.37
CA GLU A 50 -51.69 -31.85 6.40
C GLU A 50 -52.73 -32.90 5.94
N SER A 51 -53.78 -32.47 5.22
CA SER A 51 -54.79 -33.38 4.67
C SER A 51 -54.22 -34.31 3.59
N LEU A 52 -53.28 -33.83 2.77
CA LEU A 52 -52.64 -34.62 1.71
C LEU A 52 -51.66 -35.64 2.29
N VAL A 53 -50.92 -35.28 3.34
CA VAL A 53 -50.03 -36.20 4.05
C VAL A 53 -50.82 -37.34 4.69
N ALA A 54 -51.94 -37.03 5.36
CA ALA A 54 -52.80 -38.05 5.95
C ALA A 54 -53.39 -39.01 4.91
N ALA A 55 -53.71 -38.52 3.70
CA ALA A 55 -54.17 -39.36 2.61
C ALA A 55 -53.08 -40.31 2.09
N LEU A 56 -51.84 -39.81 1.94
CA LEU A 56 -50.71 -40.60 1.46
C LEU A 56 -50.28 -41.70 2.45
N GLU A 57 -50.30 -41.41 3.75
CA GLU A 57 -49.97 -42.43 4.78
C GLU A 57 -50.96 -43.61 4.76
N SER A 58 -52.22 -43.37 4.37
CA SER A 58 -53.25 -44.42 4.32
C SER A 58 -53.12 -45.39 3.14
N ASP A 59 -52.40 -45.03 2.07
CA ASP A 59 -52.25 -45.83 0.85
C ASP A 59 -51.02 -46.76 0.84
N SER A 60 -50.15 -46.73 1.86
CA SER A 60 -48.86 -47.44 1.87
C SER A 60 -48.85 -48.89 2.40
N PHE A 61 -50.00 -49.59 2.44
CA PHE A 61 -50.15 -50.86 3.17
C PHE A 61 -50.08 -52.19 2.36
N TRP A 62 -49.62 -52.26 1.10
CA TRP A 62 -49.55 -53.57 0.39
C TRP A 62 -48.17 -53.99 -0.14
N GLU A 63 -47.62 -55.00 0.57
CA GLU A 63 -46.86 -56.21 0.17
C GLU A 63 -45.54 -56.15 -0.66
N GLU A 64 -44.49 -56.71 -0.05
CA GLU A 64 -43.27 -57.25 -0.69
C GLU A 64 -43.44 -58.75 -1.02
N GLU A 65 -43.02 -59.19 -2.22
CA GLU A 65 -42.82 -60.61 -2.55
C GLU A 65 -41.54 -60.81 -3.41
N GLU A 66 -40.70 -61.79 -3.06
CA GLU A 66 -39.35 -62.08 -3.61
C GLU A 66 -39.32 -63.08 -4.79
N ALA A 67 -38.31 -62.96 -5.69
CA ALA A 67 -37.74 -64.08 -6.48
C ALA A 67 -36.40 -63.75 -7.22
N GLY A 68 -35.34 -64.60 -7.12
CA GLY A 68 -34.43 -64.92 -8.27
C GLY A 68 -32.89 -65.05 -8.12
N THR A 69 -32.39 -66.25 -7.77
CA THR A 69 -30.96 -66.60 -7.47
C THR A 69 -29.89 -66.61 -8.59
N ALA A 70 -30.20 -66.31 -9.85
CA ALA A 70 -29.19 -66.22 -10.95
C ALA A 70 -28.89 -64.78 -11.38
N GLY A 71 -29.87 -63.89 -11.29
CA GLY A 71 -29.66 -62.45 -11.42
C GLY A 71 -28.89 -61.90 -10.22
N GLU A 72 -29.11 -62.47 -9.03
CA GLU A 72 -28.46 -62.08 -7.77
C GLU A 72 -26.94 -62.09 -7.83
N GLN A 73 -26.29 -63.07 -8.49
CA GLN A 73 -24.82 -63.12 -8.54
C GLN A 73 -24.21 -62.03 -9.44
N ASN A 74 -24.83 -61.76 -10.60
CA ASN A 74 -24.38 -60.69 -11.51
C ASN A 74 -24.64 -59.31 -10.88
N ILE A 75 -25.80 -59.14 -10.24
CA ILE A 75 -26.14 -57.94 -9.48
C ILE A 75 -25.15 -57.75 -8.33
N GLN A 76 -24.72 -58.83 -7.66
CA GLN A 76 -23.77 -58.75 -6.56
C GLN A 76 -22.34 -58.39 -7.02
N GLU A 77 -21.92 -58.81 -8.21
CA GLU A 77 -20.66 -58.39 -8.82
C GLU A 77 -20.69 -56.94 -9.30
N GLU A 78 -21.78 -56.52 -9.95
CA GLU A 78 -22.01 -55.12 -10.33
C GLU A 78 -22.07 -54.21 -9.09
N LEU A 79 -22.76 -54.63 -8.02
CA LEU A 79 -22.79 -53.91 -6.75
C LEU A 79 -21.37 -53.77 -6.17
N ARG A 80 -20.56 -54.82 -6.14
CA ARG A 80 -19.17 -54.74 -5.66
C ARG A 80 -18.32 -53.81 -6.53
N SER A 81 -18.51 -53.82 -7.84
CA SER A 81 -17.82 -52.91 -8.76
C SER A 81 -18.22 -51.46 -8.51
N ILE A 82 -19.51 -51.20 -8.34
CA ILE A 82 -20.05 -49.86 -8.05
C ILE A 82 -19.56 -49.37 -6.68
N THR A 83 -19.56 -50.22 -5.64
CA THR A 83 -19.03 -49.86 -4.32
C THR A 83 -17.53 -49.55 -4.36
N ALA A 84 -16.75 -50.27 -5.18
CA ALA A 84 -15.32 -49.99 -5.35
C ALA A 84 -15.09 -48.65 -6.08
N GLN A 85 -15.91 -48.34 -7.09
CA GLN A 85 -15.87 -47.04 -7.78
C GLN A 85 -16.31 -45.90 -6.86
N GLU A 86 -17.33 -46.11 -6.04
CA GLU A 86 -17.79 -45.15 -5.04
C GLU A 86 -16.71 -44.84 -4.01
N GLN A 87 -15.98 -45.85 -3.52
CA GLN A 87 -14.86 -45.66 -2.60
C GLN A 87 -13.71 -44.87 -3.22
N GLU A 88 -13.41 -45.12 -4.49
CA GLU A 88 -12.36 -44.38 -5.21
C GLU A 88 -12.77 -42.92 -5.44
N LEU A 89 -14.03 -42.67 -5.84
CA LEU A 89 -14.57 -41.32 -5.98
C LEU A 89 -14.59 -40.57 -4.63
N LEU A 90 -14.90 -41.26 -3.52
CA LEU A 90 -14.83 -40.68 -2.18
C LEU A 90 -13.40 -40.32 -1.77
N ARG A 91 -12.41 -41.11 -2.21
CA ARG A 91 -10.99 -40.82 -1.98
C ARG A 91 -10.54 -39.60 -2.79
N GLU A 92 -10.90 -39.53 -4.08
CA GLU A 92 -10.62 -38.38 -4.94
C GLU A 92 -11.29 -37.09 -4.41
N LEU A 93 -12.55 -37.18 -3.96
CA LEU A 93 -13.25 -36.06 -3.32
C LEU A 93 -12.50 -35.59 -2.06
N SER A 94 -12.06 -36.51 -1.20
CA SER A 94 -11.32 -36.15 0.00
C SER A 94 -9.94 -35.55 -0.30
N GLU A 95 -9.28 -35.98 -1.37
CA GLU A 95 -7.98 -35.41 -1.80
C GLU A 95 -8.17 -34.00 -2.38
N MET A 96 -9.23 -33.78 -3.16
CA MET A 96 -9.61 -32.48 -3.70
C MET A 96 -10.04 -31.51 -2.59
N ASP A 97 -10.84 -31.94 -1.62
CA ASP A 97 -11.23 -31.12 -0.47
C ASP A 97 -10.00 -30.68 0.33
N ALA A 98 -9.02 -31.58 0.52
CA ALA A 98 -7.76 -31.26 1.20
C ALA A 98 -6.83 -30.33 0.37
N GLU A 99 -7.01 -30.27 -0.95
CA GLU A 99 -6.35 -29.30 -1.82
C GLU A 99 -7.01 -27.94 -1.75
N ASP A 100 -8.34 -27.89 -1.85
CA ASP A 100 -9.13 -26.67 -1.71
C ASP A 100 -8.89 -25.99 -0.35
N GLU A 101 -8.79 -26.77 0.73
CA GLU A 101 -8.44 -26.23 2.06
C GLU A 101 -7.03 -25.61 2.10
N ARG A 102 -6.05 -26.23 1.41
CA ARG A 102 -4.68 -25.69 1.31
C ARG A 102 -4.67 -24.39 0.52
N ASP A 103 -5.36 -24.36 -0.61
CA ASP A 103 -5.45 -23.19 -1.49
C ASP A 103 -6.18 -22.04 -0.79
N LEU A 104 -7.26 -22.32 -0.05
CA LEU A 104 -7.96 -21.34 0.78
C LEU A 104 -7.05 -20.75 1.86
N ALA A 105 -6.26 -21.58 2.54
CA ALA A 105 -5.31 -21.13 3.55
C ALA A 105 -4.20 -20.24 2.94
N GLU A 106 -3.73 -20.58 1.75
CA GLU A 106 -2.77 -19.76 1.01
C GLU A 106 -3.39 -18.43 0.58
N MET A 107 -4.62 -18.45 0.04
CA MET A 107 -5.38 -17.24 -0.32
C MET A 107 -5.59 -16.32 0.89
N GLU A 108 -5.95 -16.88 2.06
CA GLU A 108 -6.13 -16.09 3.27
C GLU A 108 -4.81 -15.44 3.73
N LYS A 109 -3.70 -16.17 3.63
CA LYS A 109 -2.36 -15.64 3.94
C LYS A 109 -1.99 -14.50 2.98
N LEU A 110 -2.22 -14.67 1.68
CA LEU A 110 -1.97 -13.63 0.67
C LEU A 110 -2.84 -12.40 0.92
N SER A 111 -4.14 -12.59 1.21
CA SER A 111 -5.05 -11.47 1.52
C SER A 111 -4.64 -10.71 2.78
N LYS A 112 -4.18 -11.41 3.83
CA LYS A 112 -3.63 -10.76 5.03
C LYS A 112 -2.38 -9.94 4.72
N MET A 113 -1.48 -10.47 3.89
CA MET A 113 -0.26 -9.78 3.46
C MET A 113 -0.58 -8.55 2.59
N GLU A 114 -1.54 -8.67 1.67
CA GLU A 114 -2.04 -7.57 0.84
C GLU A 114 -2.62 -6.45 1.72
N ARG A 115 -3.47 -6.80 2.69
CA ARG A 115 -4.07 -5.84 3.63
C ARG A 115 -3.01 -5.12 4.46
N ALA A 116 -2.03 -5.86 5.00
CA ALA A 116 -0.92 -5.27 5.75
C ALA A 116 -0.10 -4.31 4.87
N SER A 117 0.11 -4.67 3.59
CA SER A 117 0.81 -3.82 2.64
C SER A 117 0.01 -2.56 2.31
N LEU A 118 -1.30 -2.68 2.10
CA LEU A 118 -2.22 -1.55 1.90
C LEU A 118 -2.27 -0.61 3.11
N GLU A 119 -2.28 -1.14 4.32
CA GLU A 119 -2.21 -0.34 5.55
C GLU A 119 -0.90 0.46 5.63
N ILE A 120 0.22 -0.15 5.21
CA ILE A 120 1.52 0.55 5.12
C ILE A 120 1.46 1.63 4.03
N LEU A 121 0.92 1.32 2.84
CA LEU A 121 0.76 2.28 1.74
C LEU A 121 -0.18 3.44 2.09
N GLN A 122 -1.22 3.22 2.89
CA GLN A 122 -2.10 4.29 3.36
C GLN A 122 -1.46 5.14 4.45
N LYS A 123 -0.60 4.53 5.28
CA LYS A 123 0.11 5.21 6.36
C LYS A 123 1.26 6.09 5.84
N TYR A 124 1.90 5.67 4.75
CA TYR A 124 3.00 6.37 4.12
C TYR A 124 2.56 6.71 2.69
N ASP A 125 2.25 7.98 2.43
CA ASP A 125 1.93 8.44 1.09
C ASP A 125 3.20 8.36 0.22
N PHE A 126 3.39 7.22 -0.46
CA PHE A 126 4.54 6.96 -1.31
C PHE A 126 4.42 7.61 -2.69
N THR A 127 3.27 8.23 -2.98
CA THR A 127 3.02 8.93 -4.22
C THR A 127 3.73 10.29 -4.20
N GLU A 128 5.03 10.28 -4.49
CA GLU A 128 5.86 11.50 -4.58
C GLU A 128 5.56 12.35 -5.84
N TRP A 129 4.58 11.95 -6.66
CA TRP A 129 4.21 12.67 -7.88
C TRP A 129 2.76 13.11 -7.92
N GLU A 130 2.54 14.25 -8.57
CA GLU A 130 1.23 14.79 -8.89
C GLU A 130 1.06 14.82 -10.41
N LEU A 131 -0.09 14.34 -10.90
CA LEU A 131 -0.43 14.41 -12.31
C LEU A 131 -0.95 15.81 -12.64
N MET A 132 -0.20 16.56 -13.43
CA MET A 132 -0.55 17.92 -13.83
C MET A 132 -1.39 17.94 -15.10
N GLU A 133 -0.97 17.16 -16.10
CA GLU A 133 -1.62 17.13 -17.40
C GLU A 133 -1.69 15.71 -17.91
N TRP A 134 -2.86 15.34 -18.45
CA TRP A 134 -3.02 14.14 -19.26
C TRP A 134 -3.77 14.49 -20.54
N SER A 135 -3.07 14.40 -21.68
CA SER A 135 -3.64 14.63 -23.00
C SER A 135 -3.48 13.41 -23.90
N GLU A 136 -3.94 13.52 -25.16
CA GLU A 136 -3.70 12.45 -26.13
C GLU A 136 -2.24 12.37 -26.57
N GLN A 137 -1.46 13.45 -26.45
CA GLN A 137 -0.09 13.51 -26.97
C GLN A 137 0.96 13.40 -25.87
N GLN A 138 0.61 13.78 -24.64
CA GLN A 138 1.57 13.80 -23.54
C GLN A 138 0.90 13.63 -22.17
N ALA A 139 1.70 13.24 -21.19
CA ALA A 139 1.37 13.33 -19.77
C ALA A 139 2.50 14.03 -19.01
N VAL A 140 2.14 14.87 -18.06
CA VAL A 140 3.08 15.68 -17.28
C VAL A 140 2.91 15.36 -15.81
N PHE A 141 3.99 14.92 -15.16
CA PHE A 141 4.04 14.57 -13.75
C PHE A 141 5.02 15.49 -13.03
N ASN A 142 4.62 16.03 -11.89
CA ASN A 142 5.50 16.82 -11.04
C ASN A 142 5.96 16.01 -9.83
N PHE A 143 7.22 16.19 -9.44
CA PHE A 143 7.86 15.58 -8.28
C PHE A 143 8.47 16.68 -7.40
N LEU A 144 8.70 16.36 -6.12
CA LEU A 144 9.36 17.26 -5.16
C LEU A 144 8.76 18.68 -5.12
N TYR A 145 7.46 18.80 -4.85
CA TYR A 145 6.80 20.10 -4.73
C TYR A 145 7.02 20.98 -5.98
N ASP A 146 6.76 20.43 -7.16
CA ASP A 146 6.90 21.08 -8.47
C ASP A 146 8.33 21.47 -8.90
N SER A 147 9.37 21.03 -8.19
CA SER A 147 10.76 21.34 -8.55
C SER A 147 11.35 20.44 -9.63
N VAL A 148 10.74 19.28 -9.88
CA VAL A 148 11.14 18.35 -10.95
C VAL A 148 9.91 17.93 -11.74
N THR A 149 9.95 18.08 -13.06
CA THR A 149 8.86 17.67 -13.95
C THR A 149 9.32 16.56 -14.87
N LEU A 150 8.46 15.56 -15.02
CA LEU A 150 8.58 14.49 -16.00
C LEU A 150 7.51 14.68 -17.08
N THR A 151 7.97 14.86 -18.31
CA THR A 151 7.13 14.93 -19.49
C THR A 151 7.23 13.62 -20.27
N VAL A 152 6.09 12.95 -20.44
CA VAL A 152 5.97 11.69 -21.19
C VAL A 152 5.25 11.98 -22.49
N VAL A 153 5.92 11.80 -23.63
CA VAL A 153 5.30 12.01 -24.95
C VAL A 153 4.83 10.67 -25.51
N PHE A 154 3.53 10.57 -25.81
CA PHE A 154 2.93 9.36 -26.36
C PHE A 154 3.15 9.28 -27.88
N GLY A 155 3.47 8.08 -28.35
CA GLY A 155 3.53 7.72 -29.75
C GLY A 155 2.22 7.12 -30.27
N PRO A 156 2.24 6.55 -31.49
CA PRO A 156 1.05 5.94 -32.09
C PRO A 156 0.53 4.76 -31.25
N PRO A 157 -0.78 4.43 -31.37
CA PRO A 157 -1.34 3.22 -30.79
C PRO A 157 -0.62 1.97 -31.35
N ILE A 158 -0.42 0.97 -30.51
CA ILE A 158 0.21 -0.28 -30.94
C ILE A 158 -0.75 -1.06 -31.85
N ASP A 159 -0.24 -1.55 -32.97
CA ASP A 159 -1.01 -2.32 -33.95
C ASP A 159 -1.63 -3.58 -33.31
N GLY A 160 -2.95 -3.76 -33.51
CA GLY A 160 -3.71 -4.92 -33.02
C GLY A 160 -4.66 -4.63 -31.85
N GLU A 161 -4.55 -3.47 -31.19
CA GLU A 161 -5.44 -3.07 -30.08
C GLU A 161 -6.54 -2.07 -30.48
N PHE A 162 -6.83 -1.92 -31.78
CA PHE A 162 -7.84 -0.97 -32.30
C PHE A 162 -9.25 -1.12 -31.70
N PHE A 163 -9.59 -2.32 -31.22
CA PHE A 163 -10.90 -2.60 -30.61
C PHE A 163 -10.89 -2.57 -29.07
N ALA A 164 -9.73 -2.34 -28.44
CA ALA A 164 -9.67 -2.12 -27.00
C ALA A 164 -10.23 -0.73 -26.68
N ALA A 165 -11.02 -0.61 -25.60
CA ALA A 165 -11.57 0.68 -25.17
C ALA A 165 -10.49 1.74 -24.85
N ARG A 166 -9.25 1.29 -24.58
CA ARG A 166 -8.05 2.12 -24.41
C ARG A 166 -6.83 1.35 -24.97
N PRO A 167 -6.47 1.51 -26.26
CA PRO A 167 -5.27 0.88 -26.79
C PRO A 167 -4.02 1.41 -26.10
N SER A 168 -3.11 0.53 -25.74
CA SER A 168 -1.79 0.89 -25.24
C SER A 168 -1.01 1.62 -26.32
N ARG A 169 -0.30 2.68 -25.91
CA ARG A 169 0.49 3.54 -26.80
C ARG A 169 1.96 3.30 -26.54
N SER A 170 2.79 3.48 -27.57
CA SER A 170 4.22 3.57 -27.36
C SER A 170 4.58 4.88 -26.67
N ILE A 171 5.72 4.94 -25.99
CA ILE A 171 6.27 6.18 -25.45
C ILE A 171 7.42 6.62 -26.37
N THR A 172 7.35 7.86 -26.86
CA THR A 172 8.33 8.43 -27.79
C THR A 172 9.48 9.09 -27.05
N SER A 173 9.17 9.83 -25.97
CA SER A 173 10.19 10.43 -25.10
C SER A 173 9.72 10.45 -23.64
N LEU A 174 10.71 10.41 -22.74
CA LEU A 174 10.58 10.70 -21.32
C LEU A 174 11.64 11.74 -21.00
N ASP A 175 11.19 12.97 -20.75
CA ASP A 175 12.06 14.12 -20.56
C ASP A 175 11.88 14.64 -19.13
N PHE A 176 13.00 14.93 -18.47
CA PHE A 176 13.03 15.43 -17.10
C PHE A 176 13.58 16.85 -17.07
N GLU A 177 12.87 17.74 -16.39
CA GLU A 177 13.24 19.14 -16.25
C GLU A 177 13.32 19.53 -14.76
N SER A 178 14.32 20.35 -14.43
CA SER A 178 14.51 20.95 -13.11
C SER A 178 14.03 22.39 -13.15
N PHE A 179 13.26 22.79 -12.15
CA PHE A 179 12.83 24.17 -11.93
C PHE A 179 13.38 24.77 -10.62
N LEU A 180 14.37 24.12 -10.01
CA LEU A 180 15.00 24.64 -8.80
C LEU A 180 15.99 25.75 -9.18
N ASP A 181 15.86 26.90 -8.52
CA ASP A 181 16.86 27.96 -8.59
C ASP A 181 18.05 27.61 -7.70
N GLU A 182 19.18 27.19 -8.30
CA GLU A 182 20.38 26.78 -7.56
C GLU A 182 20.99 27.91 -6.70
N GLU A 183 20.73 29.18 -7.03
CA GLU A 183 21.27 30.34 -6.31
C GLU A 183 20.43 30.71 -5.08
N GLU A 184 19.12 30.53 -5.15
CA GLU A 184 18.20 30.84 -4.04
C GLU A 184 17.89 29.62 -3.15
N ALA A 185 18.05 28.40 -3.67
CA ALA A 185 17.67 27.20 -2.94
C ALA A 185 18.66 26.81 -1.83
N PRO A 186 18.18 26.14 -0.76
CA PRO A 186 19.05 25.55 0.25
C PRO A 186 20.04 24.55 -0.36
N PRO A 187 21.29 24.48 0.11
CA PRO A 187 22.27 23.51 -0.39
C PRO A 187 21.83 22.05 -0.26
N SER A 188 21.00 21.74 0.75
CA SER A 188 20.33 20.43 0.90
C SER A 188 19.46 20.11 -0.31
N SER A 189 18.60 21.03 -0.72
CA SER A 189 17.71 20.87 -1.89
C SER A 189 18.49 20.74 -3.19
N CYS A 190 19.55 21.55 -3.39
CA CYS A 190 20.42 21.44 -4.55
C CYS A 190 21.11 20.07 -4.63
N LEU A 191 21.55 19.51 -3.49
CA LEU A 191 22.11 18.16 -3.43
C LEU A 191 21.07 17.10 -3.79
N VAL A 192 19.86 17.16 -3.19
CA VAL A 192 18.77 16.21 -3.47
C VAL A 192 18.49 16.14 -4.96
N GLN A 193 18.33 17.30 -5.60
CA GLN A 193 18.03 17.36 -7.02
C GLN A 193 19.18 16.83 -7.87
N ARG A 194 20.42 17.18 -7.55
CA ARG A 194 21.61 16.68 -8.25
C ARG A 194 21.69 15.14 -8.20
N LEU A 195 21.38 14.53 -7.06
CA LEU A 195 21.35 13.07 -6.93
C LEU A 195 20.24 12.43 -7.77
N ILE A 196 19.07 13.06 -7.84
CA ILE A 196 17.95 12.56 -8.67
C ILE A 196 18.34 12.60 -10.15
N PHE A 197 18.92 13.70 -10.63
CA PHE A 197 19.36 13.80 -12.03
C PHE A 197 20.51 12.85 -12.34
N GLN A 198 21.46 12.65 -11.42
CA GLN A 198 22.49 11.62 -11.57
C GLN A 198 21.89 10.22 -11.70
N PHE A 199 20.83 9.90 -10.96
CA PHE A 199 20.12 8.63 -11.11
C PHE A 199 19.46 8.51 -12.49
N ILE A 200 18.74 9.56 -12.91
CA ILE A 200 18.07 9.61 -14.21
C ILE A 200 19.08 9.41 -15.34
N GLU A 201 20.20 10.12 -15.30
CA GLU A 201 21.29 10.01 -16.28
C GLU A 201 21.96 8.64 -16.26
N SER A 202 22.22 8.07 -15.07
CA SER A 202 22.86 6.75 -14.94
C SER A 202 22.05 5.61 -15.55
N ARG A 203 20.72 5.77 -15.62
CA ARG A 203 19.80 4.77 -16.15
C ARG A 203 19.77 4.74 -17.69
N GLY A 204 20.40 5.72 -18.35
CA GLY A 204 20.47 5.83 -19.81
C GLY A 204 19.14 6.21 -20.45
N SER A 205 18.86 5.66 -21.64
CA SER A 205 17.59 5.85 -22.36
C SER A 205 16.42 5.19 -21.62
N TRP A 206 15.70 5.98 -20.82
CA TRP A 206 14.46 5.56 -20.15
C TRP A 206 13.41 5.02 -21.14
N GLN A 207 13.47 5.48 -22.39
CA GLN A 207 12.65 4.99 -23.51
C GLN A 207 12.78 3.46 -23.72
N ASP A 208 13.99 2.90 -23.57
CA ASP A 208 14.21 1.46 -23.77
C ASP A 208 13.60 0.62 -22.64
N LYS A 209 13.52 1.19 -21.43
CA LYS A 209 12.94 0.54 -20.25
C LYS A 209 11.42 0.72 -20.16
N CYS A 210 10.91 1.78 -20.77
CA CYS A 210 9.49 2.14 -20.77
C CYS A 210 8.99 2.34 -22.20
N PRO A 211 8.95 1.29 -23.03
CA PRO A 211 8.57 1.42 -24.43
C PRO A 211 7.08 1.71 -24.61
N THR A 212 6.24 1.34 -23.64
CA THR A 212 4.78 1.48 -23.71
C THR A 212 4.21 2.05 -22.42
N VAL A 213 3.00 2.62 -22.51
CA VAL A 213 2.27 3.20 -21.37
C VAL A 213 2.04 2.19 -20.24
N GLN A 214 2.00 0.88 -20.53
CA GLN A 214 1.85 -0.16 -19.50
C GLN A 214 3.04 -0.21 -18.53
N TYR A 215 4.23 0.20 -18.97
CA TYR A 215 5.43 0.25 -18.12
C TYR A 215 5.59 1.59 -17.39
N LEU A 216 4.77 2.60 -17.71
CA LEU A 216 4.84 3.91 -17.08
C LEU A 216 4.63 3.87 -15.55
N PRO A 217 3.68 3.08 -15.00
CA PRO A 217 3.54 2.97 -13.54
C PRO A 217 4.79 2.45 -12.85
N GLN A 218 5.50 1.49 -13.46
CA GLN A 218 6.75 0.96 -12.91
C GLN A 218 7.86 2.03 -12.96
N ALA A 219 7.94 2.79 -14.05
CA ALA A 219 8.89 3.89 -14.18
C ALA A 219 8.67 4.95 -13.09
N LEU A 220 7.42 5.38 -12.93
CA LEU A 220 7.02 6.34 -11.92
C LEU A 220 7.34 5.84 -10.52
N PHE A 221 7.10 4.55 -10.24
CA PHE A 221 7.45 3.93 -8.96
C PHE A 221 8.96 3.96 -8.70
N ASP A 222 9.78 3.55 -9.67
CA ASP A 222 11.24 3.54 -9.55
C ASP A 222 11.79 4.94 -9.28
N ILE A 223 11.24 5.95 -9.95
CA ILE A 223 11.62 7.37 -9.77
C ILE A 223 11.15 7.86 -8.40
N SER A 224 9.89 7.63 -8.02
CA SER A 224 9.36 7.98 -6.71
C SER A 224 10.20 7.43 -5.57
N LEU A 225 10.68 6.19 -5.71
CA LEU A 225 11.52 5.57 -4.70
C LEU A 225 12.84 6.32 -4.50
N VAL A 226 13.49 6.73 -5.58
CA VAL A 226 14.75 7.50 -5.51
C VAL A 226 14.49 8.91 -5.00
N VAL A 227 13.43 9.55 -5.50
CA VAL A 227 12.99 10.89 -5.06
C VAL A 227 12.75 10.90 -3.55
N ASN A 228 11.99 9.94 -3.02
CA ASN A 228 11.70 9.83 -1.58
C ASN A 228 12.98 9.63 -0.74
N ARG A 229 13.91 8.79 -1.21
CA ARG A 229 15.19 8.55 -0.53
C ARG A 229 16.06 9.80 -0.50
N CYS A 230 16.16 10.51 -1.62
CA CYS A 230 16.93 11.74 -1.71
C CYS A 230 16.27 12.85 -0.88
N LYS A 231 14.94 12.98 -0.91
CA LYS A 231 14.18 13.89 -0.05
C LYS A 231 14.46 13.65 1.42
N THR A 232 14.41 12.38 1.86
CA THR A 232 14.75 12.00 3.24
C THR A 232 16.17 12.47 3.60
N LEU A 233 17.15 12.28 2.72
CA LEU A 233 18.52 12.77 2.94
C LEU A 233 18.56 14.30 3.10
N GLY A 234 17.85 15.04 2.26
CA GLY A 234 17.73 16.50 2.37
C GLY A 234 17.20 16.93 3.74
N GLU A 235 16.11 16.29 4.19
CA GLU A 235 15.54 16.52 5.54
C GLU A 235 16.51 16.14 6.66
N GLU A 236 17.36 15.13 6.46
CA GLU A 236 18.39 14.78 7.42
C GLU A 236 19.48 15.83 7.53
N LEU A 237 19.91 16.40 6.40
CA LEU A 237 20.92 17.45 6.37
C LEU A 237 20.40 18.73 6.99
N GLU A 238 19.16 19.13 6.69
CA GLU A 238 18.53 20.29 7.33
C GLU A 238 18.40 20.10 8.84
N PHE A 239 18.04 18.88 9.27
CA PHE A 239 18.03 18.55 10.69
C PHE A 239 19.42 18.69 11.33
N LEU A 240 20.48 18.20 10.68
CA LEU A 240 21.85 18.30 11.18
C LEU A 240 22.36 19.75 11.18
N GLN A 241 22.03 20.56 10.18
CA GLN A 241 22.36 21.99 10.17
C GLN A 241 21.66 22.72 11.33
N ARG A 242 20.41 22.36 11.64
CA ARG A 242 19.63 23.05 12.69
C ARG A 242 19.90 22.53 14.11
N TRP A 243 20.18 21.23 14.26
CA TRP A 243 20.27 20.55 15.56
C TRP A 243 21.61 19.84 15.79
N GLY A 244 22.57 19.97 14.87
CA GLY A 244 23.88 19.32 14.89
C GLY A 244 24.66 19.58 16.16
N ALA A 245 24.52 20.78 16.76
CA ALA A 245 25.20 21.13 18.00
C ALA A 245 24.93 20.13 19.15
N LYS A 246 23.79 19.44 19.15
CA LYS A 246 23.48 18.37 20.13
C LYS A 246 24.39 17.14 20.02
N PHE A 247 25.08 16.99 18.89
CA PHE A 247 25.95 15.87 18.56
C PHE A 247 27.42 16.31 18.41
N HIS A 248 27.80 17.43 19.05
CA HIS A 248 29.11 18.06 18.89
C HIS A 248 29.50 18.36 17.42
N LEU A 249 28.49 18.46 16.54
CA LEU A 249 28.64 18.85 15.15
C LEU A 249 28.57 20.37 15.07
N LEU A 250 29.71 21.00 14.77
CA LEU A 250 29.84 22.45 14.67
C LEU A 250 29.28 22.98 13.36
N GLU A 251 29.59 22.29 12.27
CA GLU A 251 29.32 22.79 10.91
C GLU A 251 28.98 21.64 9.99
N THR A 252 28.06 21.91 9.06
CA THR A 252 27.65 21.00 7.98
C THR A 252 27.72 21.77 6.67
N ASP A 253 28.67 21.41 5.83
CA ASP A 253 28.89 22.02 4.52
C ASP A 253 28.57 21.00 3.42
N ILE A 254 28.04 21.49 2.30
CA ILE A 254 27.61 20.67 1.18
C ILE A 254 28.27 21.21 -0.07
N ASN A 255 29.12 20.39 -0.70
CA ASN A 255 29.81 20.75 -1.92
C ASN A 255 29.60 19.66 -2.98
N GLY A 256 28.85 19.95 -4.03
CA GLY A 256 28.62 18.97 -5.08
C GLY A 256 27.72 17.82 -4.59
N THR A 257 28.31 16.64 -4.50
CA THR A 257 27.74 15.43 -3.89
C THR A 257 28.45 15.03 -2.59
N GLU A 258 29.38 15.86 -2.11
CA GLU A 258 30.12 15.63 -0.87
C GLU A 258 29.50 16.42 0.28
N VAL A 259 29.26 15.74 1.39
CA VAL A 259 28.78 16.33 2.64
C VAL A 259 29.92 16.35 3.64
N LYS A 260 30.28 17.52 4.14
CA LYS A 260 31.32 17.72 5.15
C LYS A 260 30.70 18.01 6.50
N LEU A 261 31.14 17.25 7.50
CA LEU A 261 30.67 17.32 8.88
C LEU A 261 31.84 17.60 9.80
N LEU A 262 31.87 18.80 10.40
CA LEU A 262 32.92 19.19 11.34
C LEU A 262 32.51 18.89 12.78
N PHE A 263 33.17 17.92 13.39
CA PHE A 263 32.97 17.57 14.80
C PHE A 263 34.00 18.26 15.69
N SER A 264 33.57 18.71 16.86
CA SER A 264 34.46 19.28 17.88
C SER A 264 33.90 19.10 19.28
N SER A 265 34.66 18.41 20.13
CA SER A 265 34.37 18.27 21.56
C SER A 265 35.62 18.61 22.36
N SER A 266 35.51 19.59 23.26
CA SER A 266 36.57 19.90 24.20
C SER A 266 36.72 18.82 25.27
N ALA A 267 35.62 18.15 25.66
CA ALA A 267 35.61 17.09 26.65
C ALA A 267 36.38 15.84 26.17
N ALA A 268 36.19 15.46 24.90
CA ALA A 268 36.94 14.38 24.27
C ALA A 268 38.32 14.81 23.74
N PHE A 269 38.67 16.09 23.85
CA PHE A 269 39.86 16.70 23.25
C PHE A 269 40.03 16.32 21.77
N ALA A 270 38.95 16.44 21.00
CA ALA A 270 38.92 16.00 19.62
C ALA A 270 38.26 17.03 18.71
N ARG A 271 38.86 17.20 17.53
CA ARG A 271 38.30 17.98 16.41
C ARG A 271 38.70 17.30 15.11
N PHE A 272 37.72 16.92 14.30
CA PHE A 272 37.96 16.29 13.01
C PHE A 272 36.82 16.61 12.04
N GLU A 273 37.14 16.62 10.76
CA GLU A 273 36.19 16.78 9.67
C GLU A 273 35.94 15.41 9.01
N LEU A 274 34.67 15.08 8.80
CA LEU A 274 34.23 13.88 8.10
C LEU A 274 33.62 14.31 6.77
N THR A 275 34.22 13.89 5.65
CA THR A 275 33.66 14.06 4.31
C THR A 275 32.99 12.77 3.86
N LEU A 276 31.72 12.85 3.45
CA LEU A 276 30.91 11.74 2.98
C LEU A 276 30.57 11.98 1.51
N ALA A 277 30.92 11.06 0.63
CA ALA A 277 30.50 11.10 -0.77
C ALA A 277 29.14 10.43 -0.91
N VAL A 278 28.11 11.20 -1.25
CA VAL A 278 26.74 10.71 -1.37
C VAL A 278 26.45 10.33 -2.81
N SER A 279 25.67 9.26 -2.99
CA SER A 279 25.22 8.76 -4.29
C SER A 279 23.70 8.52 -4.27
N PRO A 280 23.06 8.36 -5.44
CA PRO A 280 21.63 8.12 -5.51
C PRO A 280 21.18 6.79 -4.89
N ASP A 281 22.12 5.89 -4.61
CA ASP A 281 21.86 4.61 -3.94
C ASP A 281 21.64 4.76 -2.42
N TYR A 282 21.86 5.96 -1.87
CA TYR A 282 21.55 6.25 -0.46
C TYR A 282 20.08 5.95 -0.13
N PRO A 283 19.75 5.39 1.05
CA PRO A 283 20.64 4.95 2.13
C PRO A 283 21.00 3.45 2.05
N SER A 284 20.90 2.83 0.87
CA SER A 284 21.01 1.37 0.70
C SER A 284 22.47 0.87 0.64
N ALA A 285 23.41 1.78 0.36
CA ALA A 285 24.84 1.48 0.27
C ALA A 285 25.63 2.21 1.37
N VAL A 286 26.78 1.62 1.74
CA VAL A 286 27.73 2.28 2.65
C VAL A 286 28.36 3.47 1.94
N LEU A 287 28.32 4.63 2.60
CA LEU A 287 28.88 5.87 2.05
C LEU A 287 30.41 5.83 2.08
N PRO A 288 31.10 6.05 0.95
CA PRO A 288 32.52 6.33 0.94
C PRO A 288 32.80 7.58 1.77
N PHE A 289 33.81 7.52 2.63
CA PHE A 289 34.12 8.62 3.53
C PHE A 289 35.62 8.88 3.64
N ARG A 290 35.96 10.09 4.08
CA ARG A 290 37.32 10.53 4.41
C ARG A 290 37.31 11.29 5.72
N VAL A 291 38.36 11.14 6.51
CA VAL A 291 38.49 11.82 7.81
C VAL A 291 39.73 12.68 7.81
N GLN A 292 39.57 13.96 8.17
CA GLN A 292 40.66 14.89 8.41
C GLN A 292 40.71 15.24 9.90
N THR A 293 41.68 14.68 10.62
CA THR A 293 41.89 14.98 12.03
C THR A 293 42.61 16.31 12.19
N HIS A 294 42.07 17.20 13.04
CA HIS A 294 42.71 18.46 13.41
C HIS A 294 43.29 18.41 14.83
N ILE A 295 42.55 17.81 15.77
CA ILE A 295 42.91 17.69 17.19
C ILE A 295 42.49 16.30 17.68
N GLY A 296 43.33 15.66 18.50
CA GLY A 296 43.07 14.34 19.08
C GLY A 296 43.55 13.19 18.20
N ASN A 297 43.18 11.96 18.58
CA ASN A 297 43.64 10.72 17.94
C ASN A 297 42.54 10.03 17.11
N ILE A 298 41.41 10.71 16.88
CA ILE A 298 40.30 10.15 16.09
C ILE A 298 40.65 10.28 14.62
N GLY A 299 40.92 9.16 13.96
CA GLY A 299 41.18 9.08 12.53
C GLY A 299 40.16 8.21 11.81
N GLU A 300 40.52 7.83 10.59
CA GLU A 300 39.67 7.05 9.69
C GLU A 300 39.30 5.67 10.27
N LYS A 301 40.20 5.04 11.03
CA LYS A 301 39.98 3.71 11.60
C LYS A 301 38.91 3.71 12.69
N GLU A 302 38.95 4.71 13.57
CA GLU A 302 38.00 4.85 14.67
C GLU A 302 36.59 5.15 14.12
N VAL A 303 36.51 6.06 13.14
CA VAL A 303 35.24 6.38 12.47
C VAL A 303 34.72 5.18 11.67
N ALA A 304 35.58 4.45 10.95
CA ALA A 304 35.21 3.22 10.24
C ALA A 304 34.59 2.18 11.18
N ALA A 305 35.20 1.99 12.36
CA ALA A 305 34.72 1.04 13.35
C ALA A 305 33.30 1.40 13.82
N VAL A 306 33.01 2.68 14.04
CA VAL A 306 31.66 3.15 14.41
C VAL A 306 30.67 2.94 13.27
N LEU A 307 30.98 3.45 12.06
CA LEU A 307 30.09 3.39 10.90
C LEU A 307 29.76 1.94 10.49
N SER A 308 30.69 1.00 10.65
CA SER A 308 30.46 -0.41 10.36
C SER A 308 29.37 -1.06 11.22
N ARG A 309 29.07 -0.49 12.39
CA ARG A 309 28.01 -0.95 13.29
C ARG A 309 26.64 -0.35 12.98
N VAL A 310 26.59 0.71 12.17
CA VAL A 310 25.36 1.43 11.86
C VAL A 310 24.64 0.73 10.71
N PRO A 311 23.41 0.23 10.90
CA PRO A 311 22.66 -0.40 9.82
C PRO A 311 22.29 0.60 8.73
N VAL A 312 22.58 0.23 7.48
CA VAL A 312 22.10 0.92 6.27
C VAL A 312 20.57 0.93 6.24
N GLY A 313 19.98 1.99 5.70
CA GLY A 313 18.52 2.17 5.64
C GLY A 313 18.05 3.54 6.11
N HIS A 314 16.73 3.72 6.18
CA HIS A 314 16.08 5.01 6.46
C HIS A 314 16.70 5.76 7.64
N HIS A 315 17.02 7.04 7.48
CA HIS A 315 17.73 7.87 8.46
C HIS A 315 19.18 7.45 8.80
N TYR A 316 19.92 6.91 7.83
CA TYR A 316 21.29 6.44 8.05
C TYR A 316 22.22 7.55 8.55
N LEU A 317 22.19 8.73 7.93
CA LEU A 317 23.08 9.84 8.27
C LEU A 317 22.86 10.33 9.70
N LYS A 318 21.60 10.49 10.13
CA LYS A 318 21.29 10.84 11.53
C LYS A 318 21.80 9.80 12.51
N ARG A 319 21.60 8.51 12.21
CA ARG A 319 22.11 7.42 13.07
C ARG A 319 23.64 7.41 13.12
N ALA A 320 24.30 7.59 11.98
CA ALA A 320 25.75 7.65 11.89
C ALA A 320 26.33 8.79 12.74
N VAL A 321 25.78 9.99 12.63
CA VAL A 321 26.18 11.15 13.45
C VAL A 321 25.92 10.90 14.94
N ALA A 322 24.77 10.32 15.29
CA ALA A 322 24.45 9.99 16.67
C ALA A 322 25.41 8.95 17.27
N SER A 323 25.78 7.90 16.51
CA SER A 323 26.74 6.89 16.94
C SER A 323 28.15 7.45 17.07
N ILE A 324 28.60 8.29 16.12
CA ILE A 324 29.89 9.00 16.23
C ILE A 324 29.92 9.85 17.50
N ASN A 325 28.85 10.58 17.77
CA ASN A 325 28.74 11.37 18.98
C ASN A 325 28.86 10.52 20.25
N GLN A 326 28.07 9.44 20.34
CA GLN A 326 28.04 8.57 21.52
C GLN A 326 29.35 7.81 21.77
N ASP A 327 29.99 7.32 20.70
CA ASP A 327 31.12 6.41 20.83
C ASP A 327 32.47 7.15 20.87
N LEU A 328 32.56 8.34 20.27
CA LEU A 328 33.84 9.04 20.08
C LEU A 328 33.92 10.41 20.77
N LEU A 329 32.80 11.07 21.06
CA LEU A 329 32.78 12.47 21.51
C LEU A 329 32.12 12.68 22.87
N ASP A 330 31.15 11.85 23.24
CA ASP A 330 30.60 11.81 24.57
C ASP A 330 31.52 10.99 25.48
N PRO A 331 31.99 11.56 26.60
CA PRO A 331 32.64 10.77 27.62
C PRO A 331 31.59 9.84 28.24
N GLN A 332 31.59 8.56 27.87
CA GLN A 332 30.99 7.55 28.75
C GLN A 332 31.73 7.65 30.09
N ASP A 333 31.03 8.14 31.11
CA ASP A 333 31.46 8.10 32.50
C ASP A 333 31.73 6.62 32.85
N PRO A 334 32.99 6.19 33.07
CA PRO A 334 33.24 4.85 33.55
C PRO A 334 32.91 4.86 35.04
N ARG A 335 31.69 4.45 35.40
CA ARG A 335 31.34 4.09 36.77
C ARG A 335 31.07 2.61 36.90
#